data_AF-A0A8C2DEN0-F1
#
_entry.id   AF-A0A8C2DEN0-F1
#
_cell.length_a   1.000
_cell.length_b   1.000
_cell.length_c   1.000
_cell.angle_alpha   90.00
_cell.angle_beta   90.00
_cell.angle_gamma   90.00
#
_symmetry.space_group_name_H-M   'P 1'
#
loop_
_entity.id
_entity.type
_entity.pdbx_description
1 polymer ?
#
loop_
_entity_poly.entity_id
_entity_poly.type
_entity_poly.pdbx_seq_one_letter_code
_entity_poly.pdbx_strand_id
1 'polypeptide(L)'
;MESNMISEVSSGVCDPSAGQPHRAALILARGGSKGIPLKNIKNLAGVPLIAWVLRAALDSEVVDSVWVSTDHDEIERVARVWGAKVHRRSPEVSKDSSSSLETIQEFIRLRPEVDIVCHIQATSPCLHPHHIREALQMITEQGCDYVFSVVRRHQFRWEEVDKKEGKNPTSLNIDVAHRPRRQDWPGELYENGSFYFSTRKALETGLKEVGHYQNMQRVLRFGYFGREEKAAVRLFLCKVSGCLTNGQIFTSVSGEDHVAINARDVAGIQMLQRENIEVFLISNMNELLSKGLLEKVAQLTCCRLQFGEQQNGFEMEQLMKEKKLCWNEVAFMGSESEDREILSQVGLNGVPCDSPVADLIAAKYTCQRPAGNGAVREFAEYILMLKKKSLLQVHQEHIDRANF
;
A
#
# COMPACT_ATOMS: atom_id res chain seq x y z
N MET A 1 -17.71 33.17 -42.56
CA MET A 1 -18.83 32.24 -42.75
C MET A 1 -18.23 30.90 -43.11
N GLU A 2 -17.92 30.09 -42.11
CA GLU A 2 -17.65 28.67 -42.28
C GLU A 2 -18.10 28.02 -40.98
N SER A 3 -19.09 27.15 -41.15
CA SER A 3 -20.00 26.65 -40.14
C SER A 3 -19.38 25.52 -39.32
N ASN A 4 -19.57 25.62 -38.00
CA ASN A 4 -19.43 24.55 -37.03
C ASN A 4 -20.02 23.22 -37.54
N MET A 5 -19.18 22.22 -37.78
CA MET A 5 -19.59 20.82 -37.70
C MET A 5 -19.18 20.30 -36.33
N ILE A 6 -20.06 20.48 -35.35
CA ILE A 6 -20.06 19.70 -34.13
C ILE A 6 -20.64 18.34 -34.56
N SER A 7 -19.78 17.34 -34.72
CA SER A 7 -20.23 15.96 -34.87
C SER A 7 -20.92 15.55 -33.57
N GLU A 8 -22.21 15.30 -33.64
CA GLU A 8 -23.02 14.77 -32.54
C GLU A 8 -22.36 13.48 -32.01
N VAL A 9 -21.93 13.54 -30.75
CA VAL A 9 -21.55 12.35 -29.99
C VAL A 9 -22.82 11.55 -29.78
N SER A 10 -23.02 10.52 -30.60
CA SER A 10 -24.00 9.48 -30.34
C SER A 10 -23.72 8.91 -28.96
N SER A 11 -24.59 9.25 -28.00
CA SER A 11 -24.62 8.62 -26.69
C SER A 11 -24.88 7.14 -26.89
N GLY A 12 -23.81 6.34 -26.86
CA GLY A 12 -23.90 4.89 -26.75
C GLY A 12 -24.58 4.58 -25.43
N VAL A 13 -25.88 4.35 -25.48
CA VAL A 13 -26.68 3.85 -24.37
C VAL A 13 -26.06 2.51 -23.99
N CYS A 14 -25.42 2.45 -22.82
CA CYS A 14 -25.00 1.19 -22.20
C CYS A 14 -26.22 0.27 -22.15
N ASP A 15 -26.09 -0.90 -22.78
CA ASP A 15 -27.05 -1.99 -22.68
C ASP A 15 -27.27 -2.33 -21.19
N PRO A 16 -28.45 -2.07 -20.61
CA PRO A 16 -28.72 -2.33 -19.20
C PRO A 16 -28.80 -3.83 -18.86
N SER A 17 -28.70 -4.72 -19.86
CA SER A 17 -28.69 -6.17 -19.68
C SER A 17 -27.29 -6.77 -19.48
N ALA A 18 -26.22 -6.01 -19.74
CA ALA A 18 -24.85 -6.42 -19.44
C ALA A 18 -24.56 -6.16 -17.94
N GLY A 19 -24.10 -7.18 -17.21
CA GLY A 19 -23.63 -7.00 -15.84
C GLY A 19 -22.54 -5.92 -15.75
N GLN A 20 -22.31 -5.36 -14.56
CA GLN A 20 -21.22 -4.39 -14.38
C GLN A 20 -19.90 -4.99 -14.87
N PRO A 21 -19.11 -4.26 -15.69
CA PRO A 21 -17.87 -4.78 -16.25
C PRO A 21 -16.87 -5.09 -15.13
N HIS A 22 -16.27 -6.27 -15.17
CA HIS A 22 -15.30 -6.69 -14.17
C HIS A 22 -13.95 -6.00 -14.39
N ARG A 23 -13.48 -5.31 -13.36
CA ARG A 23 -12.27 -4.48 -13.35
C ARG A 23 -11.16 -5.21 -12.59
N ALA A 24 -10.11 -5.60 -13.30
CA ALA A 24 -8.97 -6.31 -12.72
C ALA A 24 -7.72 -5.43 -12.67
N ALA A 25 -7.20 -5.15 -11.47
CA ALA A 25 -5.83 -4.66 -11.33
C ALA A 25 -4.84 -5.79 -11.62
N LEU A 26 -3.88 -5.55 -12.51
CA LEU A 26 -2.90 -6.54 -12.95
C LEU A 26 -1.48 -6.00 -12.79
N ILE A 27 -0.68 -6.68 -11.98
CA ILE A 27 0.73 -6.36 -11.77
C ILE A 27 1.57 -7.46 -12.41
N LEU A 28 2.43 -7.11 -13.37
CA LEU A 28 3.35 -8.06 -14.00
C LEU A 28 4.67 -8.11 -13.22
N ALA A 29 4.96 -9.22 -12.55
CA ALA A 29 6.10 -9.36 -11.67
C ALA A 29 6.95 -10.59 -12.03
N ARG A 30 7.97 -10.41 -12.87
CA ARG A 30 8.89 -11.49 -13.26
C ARG A 30 10.03 -11.77 -12.29
N GLY A 31 10.41 -13.04 -12.20
CA GLY A 31 11.59 -13.48 -11.45
C GLY A 31 12.90 -13.01 -12.10
N GLY A 32 13.02 -13.21 -13.42
CA GLY A 32 14.19 -12.88 -14.24
C GLY A 32 14.40 -11.38 -14.49
N SER A 33 14.63 -10.59 -13.44
CA SER A 33 14.93 -9.16 -13.58
C SER A 33 16.40 -8.93 -13.98
N LYS A 34 16.65 -8.29 -15.14
CA LYS A 34 18.01 -8.11 -15.71
C LYS A 34 18.98 -7.32 -14.81
N GLY A 35 18.49 -6.25 -14.18
CA GLY A 35 19.33 -5.36 -13.37
C GLY A 35 19.51 -5.82 -11.92
N ILE A 36 18.39 -6.05 -11.24
CA ILE A 36 18.36 -6.49 -9.84
C ILE A 36 17.57 -7.80 -9.79
N PRO A 37 18.20 -8.96 -9.50
CA PRO A 37 17.48 -10.21 -9.32
C PRO A 37 16.34 -10.05 -8.31
N LEU A 38 15.17 -10.62 -8.63
CA LEU A 38 13.97 -10.54 -7.78
C LEU A 38 13.58 -9.11 -7.34
N LYS A 39 13.88 -8.10 -8.19
CA LYS A 39 13.56 -6.68 -7.94
C LYS A 39 12.16 -6.45 -7.37
N ASN A 40 11.16 -7.16 -7.91
CA ASN A 40 9.76 -7.02 -7.56
C ASN A 40 9.44 -7.36 -6.09
N ILE A 41 10.25 -8.18 -5.44
CA ILE A 41 10.10 -8.51 -4.01
C ILE A 41 11.24 -7.98 -3.15
N LYS A 42 12.15 -7.20 -3.72
CA LYS A 42 13.18 -6.52 -2.94
C LYS A 42 12.53 -5.40 -2.11
N ASN A 43 12.94 -5.30 -0.86
CA ASN A 43 12.40 -4.29 0.05
C ASN A 43 12.80 -2.88 -0.39
N LEU A 44 11.80 -2.00 -0.47
CA LEU A 44 11.91 -0.56 -0.61
C LEU A 44 11.25 0.06 0.63
N ALA A 45 12.04 0.77 1.44
CA ALA A 45 11.59 1.32 2.72
C ALA A 45 10.90 0.27 3.63
N GLY A 46 11.49 -0.91 3.75
CA GLY A 46 11.00 -2.01 4.60
C GLY A 46 9.91 -2.89 3.97
N VAL A 47 9.30 -2.46 2.85
CA VAL A 47 8.16 -3.16 2.22
C VAL A 47 8.57 -3.70 0.83
N PRO A 48 8.21 -4.94 0.45
CA PRO A 48 8.51 -5.47 -0.89
C PRO A 48 8.01 -4.54 -2.00
N LEU A 49 8.77 -4.36 -3.08
CA LEU A 49 8.44 -3.39 -4.12
C LEU A 49 7.01 -3.53 -4.69
N ILE A 50 6.56 -4.76 -4.99
CA ILE A 50 5.19 -5.01 -5.48
C ILE A 50 4.10 -4.63 -4.48
N ALA A 51 4.38 -4.70 -3.18
CA ALA A 51 3.37 -4.44 -2.15
C ALA A 51 2.90 -2.98 -2.16
N TRP A 52 3.77 -2.03 -2.55
CA TRP A 52 3.40 -0.61 -2.67
C TRP A 52 2.23 -0.39 -3.64
N VAL A 53 2.28 -1.05 -4.80
CA VAL A 53 1.24 -0.92 -5.82
C VAL A 53 0.04 -1.82 -5.56
N LEU A 54 0.24 -2.98 -4.92
CA LEU A 54 -0.86 -3.85 -4.47
C LEU A 54 -1.73 -3.13 -3.45
N ARG A 55 -1.12 -2.49 -2.45
CA ARG A 55 -1.83 -1.67 -1.48
C ARG A 55 -2.58 -0.51 -2.13
N ALA A 56 -1.96 0.17 -3.09
CA ALA A 56 -2.64 1.24 -3.84
C ALA A 56 -3.89 0.73 -4.58
N ALA A 57 -3.81 -0.46 -5.20
CA ALA A 57 -4.92 -1.09 -5.90
C ALA A 57 -6.04 -1.53 -4.94
N LEU A 58 -5.70 -2.18 -3.83
CA LEU A 58 -6.68 -2.62 -2.83
C LEU A 58 -7.40 -1.43 -2.18
N ASP A 59 -6.64 -0.43 -1.71
CA ASP A 59 -7.19 0.77 -1.05
C ASP A 59 -7.99 1.68 -1.99
N SER A 60 -7.94 1.41 -3.30
CA SER A 60 -8.71 2.16 -4.30
C SER A 60 -10.19 1.88 -4.20
N GLU A 61 -10.57 0.67 -3.79
CA GLU A 61 -11.95 0.18 -3.66
C GLU A 61 -12.79 0.33 -4.95
N VAL A 62 -12.14 0.41 -6.12
CA VAL A 62 -12.82 0.53 -7.42
C VAL A 62 -12.52 -0.62 -8.39
N VAL A 63 -11.69 -1.57 -7.98
CA VAL A 63 -11.38 -2.79 -8.75
C VAL A 63 -12.03 -4.00 -8.09
N ASP A 64 -12.57 -4.91 -8.90
CA ASP A 64 -13.26 -6.11 -8.44
C ASP A 64 -12.27 -7.24 -8.10
N SER A 65 -11.05 -7.17 -8.63
CA SER A 65 -9.99 -8.10 -8.29
C SER A 65 -8.59 -7.51 -8.48
N VAL A 66 -7.64 -7.97 -7.67
CA VAL A 66 -6.22 -7.61 -7.78
C VAL A 66 -5.41 -8.87 -8.07
N TRP A 67 -4.61 -8.84 -9.14
CA TRP A 67 -3.85 -9.97 -9.65
C TRP A 67 -2.36 -9.64 -9.79
N VAL A 68 -1.53 -10.62 -9.48
CA VAL A 68 -0.11 -10.63 -9.84
C VAL A 68 0.15 -11.73 -10.85
N SER A 69 0.66 -11.36 -12.03
CA SER A 69 1.17 -12.31 -13.00
C SER A 69 2.64 -12.57 -12.77
N THR A 70 3.01 -13.83 -12.50
CA THR A 70 4.39 -14.21 -12.19
C THR A 70 4.73 -15.61 -12.67
N ASP A 71 6.03 -15.85 -12.84
CA ASP A 71 6.68 -17.12 -13.17
C ASP A 71 7.48 -17.68 -11.98
N HIS A 72 7.48 -17.00 -10.82
CA HIS A 72 8.39 -17.29 -9.71
C HIS A 72 7.65 -17.51 -8.38
N ASP A 73 7.98 -18.61 -7.70
CA ASP A 73 7.28 -19.07 -6.49
C ASP A 73 7.35 -18.06 -5.34
N GLU A 74 8.53 -17.47 -5.09
CA GLU A 74 8.67 -16.43 -4.04
C GLU A 74 7.83 -15.17 -4.32
N ILE A 75 7.66 -14.79 -5.59
CA ILE A 75 6.83 -13.63 -5.95
C ILE A 75 5.36 -13.96 -5.73
N GLU A 76 4.94 -15.18 -6.09
CA GLU A 76 3.60 -15.69 -5.79
C GLU A 76 3.32 -15.68 -4.28
N ARG A 77 4.25 -16.17 -3.47
CA ARG A 77 4.13 -16.18 -2.01
C ARG A 77 3.90 -14.76 -1.48
N VAL A 78 4.74 -13.80 -1.87
CA VAL A 78 4.57 -12.40 -1.45
C VAL A 78 3.24 -11.82 -1.94
N ALA A 79 2.86 -12.04 -3.20
CA ALA A 79 1.61 -11.54 -3.77
C ALA A 79 0.38 -12.01 -2.97
N ARG A 80 0.31 -13.31 -2.63
CA ARG A 80 -0.79 -13.89 -1.86
C ARG A 80 -0.89 -13.29 -0.46
N VAL A 81 0.23 -13.07 0.22
CA VAL A 81 0.19 -12.48 1.57
C VAL A 81 -0.29 -11.03 1.52
N TRP A 82 -0.01 -10.30 0.44
CA TRP A 82 -0.52 -8.95 0.21
C TRP A 82 -1.93 -8.91 -0.42
N GLY A 83 -2.72 -9.98 -0.28
CA GLY A 83 -4.13 -10.01 -0.67
C GLY A 83 -4.40 -10.10 -2.18
N ALA A 84 -3.38 -10.34 -3.00
CA ALA A 84 -3.54 -10.46 -4.44
C ALA A 84 -3.77 -11.92 -4.86
N LYS A 85 -4.63 -12.12 -5.87
CA LYS A 85 -4.72 -13.38 -6.61
C LYS A 85 -3.47 -13.54 -7.49
N VAL A 86 -3.13 -14.77 -7.85
CA VAL A 86 -1.95 -15.06 -8.66
C VAL A 86 -2.34 -15.69 -9.99
N HIS A 87 -1.78 -15.13 -11.07
CA HIS A 87 -1.77 -15.72 -12.41
C HIS A 87 -0.38 -16.28 -12.68
N ARG A 88 -0.24 -17.61 -12.71
CA ARG A 88 1.00 -18.25 -13.15
C ARG A 88 1.07 -18.18 -14.66
N ARG A 89 1.91 -17.28 -15.15
CA ARG A 89 2.07 -17.06 -16.58
C ARG A 89 3.00 -18.08 -17.21
N SER A 90 2.88 -18.24 -18.52
CA SER A 90 3.68 -19.23 -19.24
C SER A 90 5.15 -18.80 -19.39
N PRO A 91 6.07 -19.76 -19.67
CA PRO A 91 7.45 -19.46 -20.01
C PRO A 91 7.59 -18.58 -21.27
N GLU A 92 6.66 -18.67 -22.21
CA GLU A 92 6.69 -17.92 -23.48
C GLU A 92 6.58 -16.41 -23.26
N VAL A 93 5.73 -15.98 -22.32
CA VAL A 93 5.53 -14.57 -21.95
C VAL A 93 6.41 -14.10 -20.80
N SER A 94 7.36 -14.93 -20.36
CA SER A 94 8.31 -14.64 -19.27
C SER A 94 9.71 -14.29 -19.77
N LYS A 95 9.95 -14.29 -21.08
CA LYS A 95 11.26 -14.02 -21.68
C LYS A 95 11.63 -12.55 -21.56
N ASP A 96 12.93 -12.29 -21.69
CA ASP A 96 13.46 -10.92 -21.71
C ASP A 96 12.99 -10.08 -22.90
N SER A 97 12.63 -10.73 -24.01
CA SER A 97 12.10 -10.13 -25.22
C SER A 97 10.56 -10.03 -25.23
N SER A 98 9.87 -10.65 -24.28
CA SER A 98 8.41 -10.63 -24.22
C SER A 98 7.93 -9.23 -23.82
N SER A 99 6.93 -8.74 -24.53
CA SER A 99 6.29 -7.46 -24.25
C SER A 99 5.30 -7.59 -23.08
N SER A 100 5.04 -6.47 -22.40
CA SER A 100 3.97 -6.43 -21.40
C SER A 100 2.60 -6.75 -22.00
N LEU A 101 2.36 -6.37 -23.26
CA LEU A 101 1.11 -6.62 -23.95
C LEU A 101 0.84 -8.12 -24.12
N GLU A 102 1.84 -8.91 -24.54
CA GLU A 102 1.69 -10.36 -24.69
C GLU A 102 1.31 -11.04 -23.36
N THR A 103 1.91 -10.62 -22.24
CA THR A 103 1.54 -11.15 -20.91
C THR A 103 0.10 -10.77 -20.53
N ILE A 104 -0.33 -9.54 -20.83
CA ILE A 104 -1.69 -9.07 -20.57
C ILE A 104 -2.70 -9.85 -21.43
N GLN A 105 -2.38 -10.06 -22.71
CA GLN A 105 -3.22 -10.82 -23.64
C GLN A 105 -3.37 -12.29 -23.21
N GLU A 106 -2.30 -12.91 -22.71
CA GLU A 106 -2.41 -14.24 -22.10
C GLU A 106 -3.37 -14.24 -20.90
N PHE A 107 -3.21 -13.26 -20.00
CA PHE A 107 -4.04 -13.16 -18.80
C PHE A 107 -5.53 -13.05 -19.14
N ILE A 108 -5.91 -12.13 -20.04
CA ILE A 108 -7.33 -11.94 -20.41
C ILE A 108 -7.91 -13.14 -21.17
N ARG A 109 -7.09 -13.89 -21.91
CA ARG A 109 -7.53 -15.13 -22.59
C ARG A 109 -7.90 -16.22 -21.60
N LEU A 110 -7.18 -16.30 -20.47
CA LEU A 110 -7.41 -17.29 -19.41
C LEU A 110 -8.41 -16.81 -18.35
N ARG A 111 -8.86 -15.57 -18.44
CA ARG A 111 -9.79 -14.91 -17.52
C ARG A 111 -10.89 -14.21 -18.32
N PRO A 112 -11.80 -14.97 -18.98
CA PRO A 112 -12.84 -14.40 -19.82
C PRO A 112 -13.80 -13.48 -19.05
N GLU A 113 -13.87 -13.60 -17.73
CA GLU A 113 -14.65 -12.74 -16.86
C GLU A 113 -14.11 -11.31 -16.75
N VAL A 114 -12.86 -11.03 -17.15
CA VAL A 114 -12.26 -9.70 -17.00
C VAL A 114 -12.59 -8.80 -18.20
N ASP A 115 -13.24 -7.67 -17.97
CA ASP A 115 -13.63 -6.72 -19.02
C ASP A 115 -12.68 -5.52 -19.13
N ILE A 116 -12.12 -5.08 -18.00
CA ILE A 116 -11.18 -3.95 -17.93
C ILE A 116 -9.91 -4.40 -17.20
N VAL A 117 -8.76 -4.19 -17.82
CA VAL A 117 -7.45 -4.45 -17.22
C VAL A 117 -6.83 -3.14 -16.78
N CYS A 118 -6.60 -3.01 -15.48
CA CYS A 118 -5.84 -1.94 -14.87
C CYS A 118 -4.38 -2.41 -14.67
N HIS A 119 -3.56 -2.38 -15.74
CA HIS A 119 -2.16 -2.80 -15.66
C HIS A 119 -1.33 -1.77 -14.89
N ILE A 120 -0.70 -2.19 -13.79
CA ILE A 120 0.08 -1.34 -12.88
C ILE A 120 1.50 -1.89 -12.76
N GLN A 121 2.50 -1.02 -12.96
CA GLN A 121 3.90 -1.44 -12.88
C GLN A 121 4.46 -1.22 -11.47
N ALA A 122 5.01 -2.29 -10.88
CA ALA A 122 5.62 -2.26 -9.54
C ALA A 122 6.80 -1.28 -9.42
N THR A 123 7.44 -0.90 -10.53
CA THR A 123 8.54 0.07 -10.57
C THR A 123 8.10 1.52 -10.34
N SER A 124 6.80 1.77 -10.16
CA SER A 124 6.23 3.07 -9.80
C SER A 124 5.54 3.00 -8.43
N PRO A 125 6.30 2.80 -7.32
CA PRO A 125 5.74 2.56 -5.98
C PRO A 125 5.02 3.79 -5.38
N CYS A 126 5.14 4.96 -6.00
CA CYS A 126 4.48 6.19 -5.56
C CYS A 126 3.01 6.33 -6.05
N LEU A 127 2.40 5.24 -6.51
CA LEU A 127 1.03 5.22 -6.98
C LEU A 127 0.05 5.37 -5.81
N HIS A 128 -0.76 6.43 -5.81
CA HIS A 128 -1.90 6.55 -4.89
C HIS A 128 -3.21 5.96 -5.46
N PRO A 129 -4.15 5.53 -4.59
CA PRO A 129 -5.43 4.96 -5.01
C PRO A 129 -6.35 5.93 -5.77
N HIS A 130 -6.30 7.23 -5.47
CA HIS A 130 -7.12 8.22 -6.20
C HIS A 130 -6.78 8.24 -7.69
N HIS A 131 -5.53 8.00 -8.06
CA HIS A 131 -5.15 7.92 -9.47
C HIS A 131 -5.76 6.71 -10.18
N ILE A 132 -5.94 5.59 -9.47
CA ILE A 132 -6.60 4.40 -10.02
C ILE A 132 -8.08 4.72 -10.23
N ARG A 133 -8.71 5.40 -9.27
CA ARG A 133 -10.11 5.87 -9.39
C ARG A 133 -10.32 6.79 -10.59
N GLU A 134 -9.51 7.84 -10.69
CA GLU A 134 -9.61 8.83 -11.77
C GLU A 134 -9.37 8.20 -13.16
N ALA A 135 -8.36 7.33 -13.29
CA ALA A 135 -8.09 6.65 -14.55
C ALA A 135 -9.19 5.65 -14.93
N LEU A 136 -9.78 4.96 -13.95
CA LEU A 136 -10.87 4.02 -14.20
C LEU A 136 -12.17 4.75 -14.55
N GLN A 137 -12.43 5.90 -13.91
CA GLN A 137 -13.55 6.78 -14.23
C GLN A 137 -13.52 7.24 -15.70
N MET A 138 -12.33 7.55 -16.25
CA MET A 138 -12.19 7.88 -17.67
C MET A 138 -12.63 6.71 -18.59
N ILE A 139 -12.36 5.47 -18.20
CA ILE A 139 -12.82 4.30 -18.97
C ILE A 139 -14.32 4.09 -18.81
N THR A 140 -14.82 4.08 -17.57
CA THR A 140 -16.20 3.65 -17.28
C THR A 140 -17.25 4.73 -17.54
N GLU A 141 -16.90 6.01 -17.38
CA GLU A 141 -17.85 7.13 -17.53
C GLU A 141 -17.61 7.96 -18.79
N GLN A 142 -16.34 8.12 -19.21
CA GLN A 142 -15.99 8.92 -20.39
C GLN A 142 -15.85 8.07 -21.66
N GLY A 143 -16.02 6.74 -21.55
CA GLY A 143 -15.99 5.82 -22.68
C GLY A 143 -14.60 5.66 -23.31
N CYS A 144 -13.53 5.92 -22.56
CA CYS A 144 -12.17 5.72 -23.06
C CYS A 144 -11.83 4.24 -23.16
N ASP A 145 -11.25 3.82 -24.28
CA ASP A 145 -10.80 2.44 -24.46
C ASP A 145 -9.43 2.19 -23.82
N TYR A 146 -8.61 3.25 -23.72
CA TYR A 146 -7.24 3.18 -23.23
C TYR A 146 -6.81 4.47 -22.51
N VAL A 147 -6.31 4.31 -21.28
CA VAL A 147 -5.88 5.41 -20.42
C VAL A 147 -4.51 5.07 -19.83
N PHE A 148 -3.55 5.99 -19.91
CA PHE A 148 -2.22 5.76 -19.37
C PHE A 148 -1.64 6.99 -18.67
N SER A 149 -0.70 6.72 -17.77
CA SER A 149 -0.12 7.74 -16.91
C SER A 149 1.05 8.47 -17.58
N VAL A 150 0.99 9.81 -17.57
CA VAL A 150 2.06 10.67 -18.08
C VAL A 150 2.53 11.70 -17.05
N VAL A 151 3.76 12.18 -17.21
CA VAL A 151 4.35 13.28 -16.44
C VAL A 151 4.77 14.41 -17.37
N ARG A 152 4.53 15.65 -16.97
CA ARG A 152 4.97 16.83 -17.72
C ARG A 152 6.43 17.16 -17.41
N ARG A 153 7.26 17.28 -18.44
CA ARG A 153 8.68 17.65 -18.33
C ARG A 153 8.98 18.87 -19.19
N HIS A 154 9.93 19.67 -18.72
CA HIS A 154 10.41 20.87 -19.40
C HIS A 154 11.89 20.68 -19.71
N GLN A 155 12.19 19.65 -20.50
CA GLN A 155 13.55 19.30 -20.91
C GLN A 155 13.72 19.63 -22.39
N PHE A 156 14.86 20.19 -22.74
CA PHE A 156 15.20 20.49 -24.13
C PHE A 156 15.85 19.26 -24.77
N ARG A 157 15.31 18.86 -25.92
CA ARG A 157 15.76 17.70 -26.68
C ARG A 157 16.61 18.14 -27.85
N TRP A 158 17.66 17.39 -28.09
CA TRP A 158 18.58 17.56 -29.22
C TRP A 158 18.70 16.24 -29.95
N GLU A 159 18.91 16.31 -31.26
CA GLU A 159 19.24 15.16 -32.09
C GLU A 159 20.53 14.50 -31.61
N GLU A 160 20.52 13.18 -31.48
CA GLU A 160 21.74 12.40 -31.28
C GLU A 160 22.44 12.22 -32.63
N VAL A 161 23.70 12.63 -32.71
CA VAL A 161 24.52 12.54 -33.94
C VAL A 161 25.76 11.70 -33.65
N ASP A 162 26.11 10.80 -34.57
CA ASP A 162 27.40 10.11 -34.49
C ASP A 162 28.50 11.14 -34.78
N LYS A 163 29.48 11.24 -33.88
CA LYS A 163 30.64 12.12 -34.02
C LYS A 163 31.40 11.88 -35.33
N LYS A 164 31.27 10.68 -35.91
CA LYS A 164 31.89 10.32 -37.20
C LYS A 164 31.22 10.95 -38.41
N GLU A 165 29.97 11.37 -38.32
CA GLU A 165 29.22 11.93 -39.45
C GLU A 165 29.53 13.41 -39.70
N GLY A 166 30.30 14.07 -38.81
CA GLY A 166 30.66 15.49 -38.94
C GLY A 166 29.45 16.44 -38.88
N LYS A 167 28.27 15.94 -38.50
CA LYS A 167 27.02 16.69 -38.39
C LYS A 167 26.91 17.31 -36.99
N ASN A 168 26.45 18.57 -36.92
CA ASN A 168 26.11 19.21 -35.66
C ASN A 168 24.69 18.79 -35.21
N PRO A 169 24.47 18.56 -33.90
CA PRO A 169 23.16 18.22 -33.38
C PRO A 169 22.19 19.40 -33.55
N THR A 170 20.95 19.09 -33.93
CA THR A 170 19.87 20.07 -34.07
C THR A 170 18.91 20.01 -32.88
N SER A 171 18.29 21.14 -32.52
CA SER A 171 17.27 21.15 -31.47
C SER A 171 15.96 20.57 -31.97
N LEU A 172 15.31 19.74 -31.16
CA LEU A 172 14.05 19.08 -31.53
C LEU A 172 12.80 19.82 -31.03
N ASN A 173 12.93 20.62 -29.97
CA ASN A 173 11.79 21.26 -29.32
C ASN A 173 12.08 22.67 -28.77
N ILE A 174 13.18 23.29 -29.21
CA ILE A 174 13.52 24.66 -28.85
C ILE A 174 14.00 25.47 -30.04
N ASP A 175 13.67 26.76 -30.00
CA ASP A 175 14.47 27.78 -30.67
C ASP A 175 15.72 28.05 -29.81
N VAL A 176 16.91 27.84 -30.39
CA VAL A 176 18.18 28.02 -29.70
C VAL A 176 18.46 29.50 -29.44
N ALA A 177 17.96 30.39 -30.29
CA ALA A 177 18.12 31.83 -30.14
C ALA A 177 17.23 32.39 -29.02
N HIS A 178 16.07 31.77 -28.77
CA HIS A 178 15.09 32.21 -27.78
C HIS A 178 14.70 31.06 -26.84
N ARG A 179 15.59 30.73 -25.90
CA ARG A 179 15.38 29.63 -24.96
C ARG A 179 14.30 30.00 -23.93
N PRO A 180 13.16 29.32 -23.89
CA PRO A 180 12.10 29.64 -22.94
C PRO A 180 12.48 29.22 -21.51
N ARG A 181 12.03 29.94 -20.48
CA ARG A 181 12.08 29.44 -19.10
C ARG A 181 10.99 28.39 -18.91
N ARG A 182 11.04 27.64 -17.82
CA ARG A 182 10.07 26.57 -17.52
C ARG A 182 8.62 27.04 -17.58
N GLN A 183 8.34 28.25 -17.10
CA GLN A 183 6.99 28.85 -17.08
C GLN A 183 6.56 29.44 -18.43
N ASP A 184 7.48 29.60 -19.38
CA ASP A 184 7.21 30.27 -20.65
C ASP A 184 6.68 29.31 -21.74
N TRP A 185 6.58 28.01 -21.43
CA TRP A 185 6.05 27.01 -22.36
C TRP A 185 5.40 25.85 -21.61
N PRO A 186 4.46 25.12 -22.24
CA PRO A 186 3.71 24.07 -21.57
C PRO A 186 4.56 22.83 -21.24
N GLY A 187 5.74 22.64 -21.83
CA GLY A 187 6.49 21.39 -21.70
C GLY A 187 5.88 20.24 -22.52
N GLU A 188 6.47 19.06 -22.38
CA GLU A 188 6.06 17.84 -23.08
C GLU A 188 5.58 16.77 -22.09
N LEU A 189 4.66 15.91 -22.53
CA LEU A 189 4.16 14.78 -21.75
C LEU A 189 4.94 13.52 -22.09
N TYR A 190 5.40 12.82 -21.06
CA TYR A 190 6.10 11.55 -21.18
C TYR A 190 5.37 10.49 -20.39
N GLU A 191 5.22 9.30 -20.94
CA GLU A 191 4.82 8.13 -20.16
C GLU A 191 5.77 7.96 -18.98
N ASN A 192 5.20 7.71 -17.80
CA ASN A 192 5.99 7.54 -16.58
C ASN A 192 6.03 6.07 -16.11
N GLY A 193 5.43 5.15 -16.86
CA GLY A 193 5.41 3.73 -16.52
C GLY A 193 4.76 3.43 -15.16
N SER A 194 3.73 4.17 -14.77
CA SER A 194 2.97 3.86 -13.56
C SER A 194 1.82 2.90 -13.83
N PHE A 195 0.94 3.24 -14.78
CA PHE A 195 -0.17 2.37 -15.16
C PHE A 195 -0.61 2.57 -16.60
N TYR A 196 -1.32 1.55 -17.10
CA TYR A 196 -1.92 1.44 -18.41
C TYR A 196 -3.24 0.70 -18.27
N PHE A 197 -4.36 1.40 -18.43
CA PHE A 197 -5.70 0.84 -18.28
C PHE A 197 -6.33 0.66 -19.65
N SER A 198 -7.02 -0.46 -19.85
CA SER A 198 -7.54 -0.82 -21.17
C SER A 198 -8.81 -1.65 -21.04
N THR A 199 -9.74 -1.44 -21.96
CA THR A 199 -10.84 -2.39 -22.18
C THR A 199 -10.29 -3.67 -22.80
N ARG A 200 -10.96 -4.80 -22.57
CA ARG A 200 -10.67 -6.08 -23.23
C ARG A 200 -10.63 -5.91 -24.74
N LYS A 201 -11.63 -5.22 -25.30
CA LYS A 201 -11.73 -4.93 -26.74
C LYS A 201 -10.45 -4.30 -27.27
N ALA A 202 -9.93 -3.27 -26.61
CA ALA A 202 -8.70 -2.59 -27.02
C ALA A 202 -7.46 -3.52 -27.01
N LEU A 203 -7.41 -4.47 -26.07
CA LEU A 203 -6.32 -5.45 -25.96
C LEU A 203 -6.40 -6.55 -27.03
N GLU A 204 -7.60 -6.89 -27.49
CA GLU A 204 -7.86 -7.93 -28.50
C GLU A 204 -7.71 -7.41 -29.93
N THR A 205 -8.23 -6.21 -30.24
CA THR A 205 -8.13 -5.61 -31.59
C THR A 205 -6.82 -4.86 -31.83
N GLY A 206 -6.10 -4.55 -30.75
CA GLY A 206 -4.86 -3.79 -30.78
C GLY A 206 -5.08 -2.28 -30.83
N LEU A 207 -4.09 -1.53 -30.29
CA LEU A 207 -4.12 -0.07 -30.10
C LEU A 207 -4.09 0.75 -31.40
N LYS A 208 -4.24 0.14 -32.58
CA LYS A 208 -4.28 0.88 -33.86
C LYS A 208 -5.69 1.11 -34.39
N GLU A 209 -6.68 0.42 -33.84
CA GLU A 209 -8.07 0.42 -34.34
C GLU A 209 -9.07 1.05 -33.35
N VAL A 210 -8.58 1.58 -32.22
CA VAL A 210 -9.42 2.11 -31.14
C VAL A 210 -9.50 3.63 -31.23
N GLY A 211 -10.70 4.20 -31.15
CA GLY A 211 -10.97 5.60 -31.53
C GLY A 211 -10.75 6.64 -30.43
N HIS A 212 -10.58 6.23 -29.16
CA HIS A 212 -10.61 7.12 -28.01
C HIS A 212 -9.47 6.84 -27.02
N TYR A 213 -8.43 7.68 -27.07
CA TYR A 213 -7.29 7.66 -26.14
C TYR A 213 -7.27 8.91 -25.28
N GLN A 214 -7.01 8.77 -23.98
CA GLN A 214 -6.85 9.92 -23.10
C GLN A 214 -5.64 9.76 -22.17
N ASN A 215 -4.85 10.84 -22.07
CA ASN A 215 -3.64 10.87 -21.27
C ASN A 215 -3.95 11.53 -19.93
N MET A 216 -3.55 10.88 -18.84
CA MET A 216 -3.72 11.44 -17.50
C MET A 216 -2.42 12.09 -17.01
N GLN A 217 -2.41 13.42 -16.93
CA GLN A 217 -1.24 14.21 -16.54
C GLN A 217 -0.99 14.19 -15.03
N ARG A 218 0.27 13.98 -14.62
CA ARG A 218 0.66 13.85 -13.20
C ARG A 218 1.79 14.77 -12.78
N VAL A 219 1.78 15.14 -11.50
CA VAL A 219 2.89 15.73 -10.75
C VAL A 219 3.17 14.81 -9.56
N LEU A 220 4.19 13.96 -9.66
CA LEU A 220 4.62 13.11 -8.54
C LEU A 220 5.46 13.95 -7.58
N ARG A 221 5.02 14.11 -6.32
CA ARG A 221 5.87 14.65 -5.25
C ARG A 221 6.10 13.68 -4.09
N PHE A 222 5.21 12.73 -3.82
CA PHE A 222 5.34 11.80 -2.69
C PHE A 222 4.76 10.41 -3.00
N GLY A 223 5.24 9.38 -2.30
CA GLY A 223 4.75 8.00 -2.44
C GLY A 223 3.53 7.67 -1.59
N TYR A 224 2.82 6.59 -1.93
CA TYR A 224 1.61 6.16 -1.20
C TYR A 224 1.93 5.15 -0.10
N PHE A 225 1.73 5.56 1.14
CA PHE A 225 2.01 4.74 2.33
C PHE A 225 0.82 3.90 2.81
N GLY A 226 -0.25 3.80 2.03
CA GLY A 226 -1.51 3.16 2.45
C GLY A 226 -2.55 4.19 2.88
N ARG A 227 -3.78 3.75 3.14
CA ARG A 227 -4.76 4.62 3.79
C ARG A 227 -4.19 4.96 5.16
N GLU A 228 -3.88 6.24 5.36
CA GLU A 228 -3.85 6.79 6.71
C GLU A 228 -5.31 6.82 7.16
N GLU A 229 -5.79 5.67 7.66
CA GLU A 229 -7.00 5.66 8.46
C GLU A 229 -6.76 6.71 9.55
N LYS A 230 -7.71 7.64 9.72
CA LYS A 230 -7.72 8.61 10.81
C LYS A 230 -7.91 7.81 12.12
N ALA A 231 -6.90 7.04 12.51
CA ALA A 231 -6.86 6.30 13.74
C ALA A 231 -6.61 7.33 14.83
N ALA A 232 -7.69 7.94 15.32
CA ALA A 232 -7.70 8.56 16.62
C ALA A 232 -7.60 7.43 17.64
N VAL A 233 -6.40 6.85 17.78
CA VAL A 233 -6.15 5.76 18.72
C VAL A 233 -6.48 6.26 20.11
N ARG A 234 -7.40 5.57 20.78
CA ARG A 234 -7.83 5.84 22.16
C ARG A 234 -7.53 4.67 23.10
N LEU A 235 -7.30 3.49 22.55
CA LEU A 235 -6.94 2.29 23.27
C LEU A 235 -5.74 1.62 22.59
N PHE A 236 -4.72 1.30 23.36
CA PHE A 236 -3.59 0.49 22.93
C PHE A 236 -3.58 -0.84 23.70
N LEU A 237 -3.73 -1.93 22.96
CA LEU A 237 -3.64 -3.29 23.45
C LEU A 237 -2.21 -3.80 23.17
N CYS A 238 -1.47 -4.15 24.21
CA CYS A 238 -0.08 -4.61 24.10
C CYS A 238 0.05 -6.00 24.68
N LYS A 239 0.47 -6.98 23.89
CA LYS A 239 0.88 -8.27 24.47
C LYS A 239 2.06 -8.09 25.42
N VAL A 240 2.08 -8.87 26.50
CA VAL A 240 3.22 -8.88 27.42
C VAL A 240 4.37 -9.68 26.81
N SER A 241 4.15 -10.97 26.59
CA SER A 241 5.15 -11.85 26.00
C SER A 241 5.29 -11.63 24.50
N GLY A 242 6.55 -11.62 24.03
CA GLY A 242 6.90 -11.39 22.64
C GLY A 242 6.70 -9.94 22.17
N CYS A 243 6.31 -9.01 23.05
CA CYS A 243 6.20 -7.59 22.76
C CYS A 243 6.87 -6.74 23.85
N LEU A 244 6.23 -6.58 25.00
CA LEU A 244 6.78 -5.82 26.14
C LEU A 244 8.00 -6.51 26.75
N THR A 245 8.03 -7.84 26.71
CA THR A 245 9.17 -8.69 27.09
C THR A 245 9.72 -9.37 25.84
N ASN A 246 10.97 -9.83 25.92
CA ASN A 246 11.59 -10.62 24.85
C ASN A 246 11.30 -12.13 24.96
N GLY A 247 10.36 -12.52 25.82
CA GLY A 247 10.03 -13.93 26.07
C GLY A 247 11.02 -14.70 26.96
N GLN A 248 12.07 -14.06 27.48
CA GLN A 248 12.99 -14.72 28.43
C GLN A 248 12.43 -14.69 29.86
N ILE A 249 12.40 -15.87 30.49
CA ILE A 249 12.04 -16.05 31.90
C ILE A 249 13.25 -16.66 32.60
N PHE A 250 13.69 -16.02 33.67
CA PHE A 250 14.80 -16.49 34.50
C PHE A 250 14.24 -17.11 35.77
N THR A 251 14.37 -18.43 35.91
CA THR A 251 13.92 -19.15 37.10
C THR A 251 15.10 -19.39 38.03
N SER A 252 14.98 -18.97 39.29
CA SER A 252 15.97 -19.21 40.32
C SER A 252 15.92 -20.65 40.84
N VAL A 253 16.96 -21.09 41.56
CA VAL A 253 17.00 -22.44 42.16
C VAL A 253 15.90 -22.63 43.21
N SER A 254 15.40 -21.55 43.82
CA SER A 254 14.27 -21.58 44.75
C SER A 254 12.90 -21.57 44.06
N GLY A 255 12.86 -21.55 42.72
CA GLY A 255 11.63 -21.56 41.92
C GLY A 255 10.99 -20.19 41.74
N GLU A 256 11.74 -19.10 41.98
CA GLU A 256 11.25 -17.74 41.71
C GLU A 256 11.51 -17.37 40.25
N ASP A 257 10.47 -16.90 39.54
CA ASP A 257 10.57 -16.44 38.17
C ASP A 257 10.81 -14.92 38.11
N HIS A 258 11.74 -14.53 37.24
CA HIS A 258 12.07 -13.14 36.94
C HIS A 258 11.89 -12.86 35.45
N VAL A 259 11.39 -11.67 35.13
CA VAL A 259 11.25 -11.16 33.77
C VAL A 259 11.81 -9.75 33.70
N ALA A 260 12.34 -9.38 32.53
CA ALA A 260 12.83 -8.03 32.28
C ALA A 260 11.84 -7.26 31.39
N ILE A 261 11.64 -5.99 31.73
CA ILE A 261 10.95 -5.00 30.89
C ILE A 261 11.89 -3.84 30.62
N ASN A 262 11.81 -3.26 29.42
CA ASN A 262 12.65 -2.14 29.07
C ASN A 262 12.11 -0.82 29.64
N ALA A 263 12.94 -0.05 30.34
CA ALA A 263 12.53 1.25 30.88
C ALA A 263 12.06 2.23 29.78
N ARG A 264 12.58 2.11 28.54
CA ARG A 264 12.13 2.93 27.40
C ARG A 264 10.72 2.54 26.95
N ASP A 265 10.39 1.26 26.96
CA ASP A 265 9.05 0.76 26.65
C ASP A 265 8.03 1.28 27.68
N VAL A 266 8.38 1.23 28.98
CA VAL A 266 7.58 1.86 30.04
C VAL A 266 7.38 3.36 29.78
N ALA A 267 8.44 4.08 29.40
CA ALA A 267 8.33 5.50 29.08
C ALA A 267 7.45 5.75 27.84
N GLY A 268 7.43 4.84 26.86
CA GLY A 268 6.52 4.89 25.70
C GLY A 268 5.06 4.72 26.09
N ILE A 269 4.77 3.73 26.94
CA ILE A 269 3.43 3.52 27.53
C ILE A 269 2.96 4.79 28.26
N GLN A 270 3.82 5.39 29.10
CA GLN A 270 3.48 6.62 29.82
C GLN A 270 3.23 7.81 28.89
N MET A 271 3.89 7.87 27.73
CA MET A 271 3.60 8.91 26.73
C MET A 271 2.20 8.77 26.14
N LEU A 272 1.76 7.54 25.85
CA LEU A 272 0.40 7.28 25.39
C LEU A 272 -0.63 7.66 26.46
N GLN A 273 -0.41 7.26 27.71
CA GLN A 273 -1.30 7.56 28.83
C GLN A 273 -1.47 9.07 29.07
N ARG A 274 -0.39 9.86 28.98
CA ARG A 274 -0.44 11.34 29.08
C ARG A 274 -1.29 11.99 27.99
N GLU A 275 -1.40 11.32 26.86
CA GLU A 275 -2.22 11.74 25.72
C GLU A 275 -3.63 11.14 25.77
N ASN A 276 -4.07 10.63 26.93
CA ASN A 276 -5.38 9.99 27.15
C ASN A 276 -5.62 8.77 26.24
N ILE A 277 -4.56 8.03 25.90
CA ILE A 277 -4.67 6.72 25.27
C ILE A 277 -4.57 5.68 26.38
N GLU A 278 -5.65 4.94 26.59
CA GLU A 278 -5.66 3.86 27.58
C GLU A 278 -4.76 2.72 27.10
N VAL A 279 -3.99 2.11 28.00
CA VAL A 279 -3.10 0.99 27.68
C VAL A 279 -3.50 -0.24 28.48
N PHE A 280 -3.78 -1.33 27.76
CA PHE A 280 -4.10 -2.63 28.33
C PHE A 280 -2.99 -3.61 27.96
N LEU A 281 -2.48 -4.30 28.98
CA LEU A 281 -1.60 -5.44 28.80
C LEU A 281 -2.44 -6.69 28.59
N ILE A 282 -2.17 -7.40 27.52
CA ILE A 282 -2.84 -8.64 27.15
C ILE A 282 -1.91 -9.82 27.41
N SER A 283 -2.45 -10.85 28.04
CA SER A 283 -1.77 -12.12 28.26
C SER A 283 -2.69 -13.29 27.89
N ASN A 284 -2.12 -14.34 27.30
CA ASN A 284 -2.85 -15.50 26.78
C ASN A 284 -2.95 -16.62 27.82
N MET A 285 -3.86 -17.58 27.63
CA MET A 285 -4.03 -18.74 28.53
C MET A 285 -2.78 -19.62 28.65
N ASN A 286 -1.92 -19.65 27.63
CA ASN A 286 -0.69 -20.44 27.61
C ASN A 286 0.55 -19.63 28.05
N GLU A 287 0.33 -18.50 28.74
CA GLU A 287 1.43 -17.66 29.22
C GLU A 287 2.32 -18.42 30.23
N LEU A 288 3.63 -18.36 30.00
CA LEU A 288 4.61 -18.97 30.90
C LEU A 288 4.82 -18.14 32.18
N LEU A 289 4.48 -16.85 32.16
CA LEU A 289 4.55 -15.95 33.30
C LEU A 289 3.41 -16.21 34.28
N SER A 290 3.74 -16.34 35.56
CA SER A 290 2.73 -16.46 36.61
C SER A 290 1.84 -15.21 36.72
N LYS A 291 0.59 -15.41 37.14
CA LYS A 291 -0.39 -14.33 37.34
C LYS A 291 0.15 -13.19 38.21
N GLY A 292 0.82 -13.52 39.32
CA GLY A 292 1.38 -12.52 40.22
C GLY A 292 2.52 -11.70 39.59
N LEU A 293 3.29 -12.29 38.66
CA LEU A 293 4.33 -11.56 37.94
C LEU A 293 3.72 -10.61 36.89
N LEU A 294 2.69 -11.04 36.18
CA LEU A 294 1.94 -10.20 35.25
C LEU A 294 1.28 -9.01 35.95
N GLU A 295 0.68 -9.23 37.12
CA GLU A 295 0.09 -8.17 37.95
C GLU A 295 1.16 -7.14 38.38
N LYS A 296 2.36 -7.60 38.75
CA LYS A 296 3.50 -6.70 39.06
C LYS A 296 3.93 -5.90 37.83
N VAL A 297 4.01 -6.52 36.65
CA VAL A 297 4.35 -5.81 35.40
C VAL A 297 3.30 -4.75 35.06
N ALA A 298 2.01 -5.07 35.20
CA ALA A 298 0.92 -4.12 35.00
C ALA A 298 0.99 -2.95 36.00
N GLN A 299 1.30 -3.23 37.27
CA GLN A 299 1.48 -2.20 38.29
C GLN A 299 2.66 -1.28 37.97
N LEU A 300 3.81 -1.82 37.57
CA LEU A 300 5.01 -1.05 37.22
C LEU A 300 4.80 -0.15 35.99
N THR A 301 3.94 -0.57 35.06
CA THR A 301 3.61 0.17 33.83
C THR A 301 2.40 1.08 33.98
N CYS A 302 1.73 1.07 35.15
CA CYS A 302 0.44 1.73 35.36
C CYS A 302 -0.64 1.32 34.34
N CYS A 303 -0.58 0.09 33.85
CA CYS A 303 -1.51 -0.43 32.86
C CYS A 303 -2.59 -1.30 33.51
N ARG A 304 -3.72 -1.44 32.81
CA ARG A 304 -4.71 -2.47 33.15
C ARG A 304 -4.24 -3.80 32.56
N LEU A 305 -4.48 -4.89 33.27
CA LEU A 305 -4.17 -6.24 32.82
C LEU A 305 -5.46 -6.95 32.43
N GLN A 306 -5.46 -7.60 31.27
CA GLN A 306 -6.55 -8.43 30.82
C GLN A 306 -6.02 -9.81 30.43
N PHE A 307 -6.61 -10.84 31.02
CA PHE A 307 -6.36 -12.23 30.69
C PHE A 307 -7.36 -12.62 29.62
N GLY A 308 -6.90 -13.17 28.50
CA GLY A 308 -7.82 -13.77 27.53
C GLY A 308 -8.26 -15.12 28.07
N GLU A 309 -9.53 -15.31 28.45
CA GLU A 309 -10.04 -16.62 28.90
C GLU A 309 -10.50 -17.49 27.71
N GLN A 310 -10.66 -16.92 26.51
CA GLN A 310 -10.98 -17.65 25.27
C GLN A 310 -10.22 -17.13 24.04
N GLN A 311 -9.84 -18.05 23.15
CA GLN A 311 -9.13 -17.79 21.88
C GLN A 311 -9.94 -17.04 20.81
N ASN A 312 -11.20 -16.70 21.06
CA ASN A 312 -12.06 -16.05 20.09
C ASN A 312 -12.29 -14.60 20.50
N GLY A 313 -12.26 -13.65 19.55
CA GLY A 313 -12.36 -12.20 19.76
C GLY A 313 -13.60 -11.66 20.51
N PHE A 314 -14.42 -12.53 21.10
CA PHE A 314 -15.62 -12.23 21.87
C PHE A 314 -15.37 -11.35 23.12
N GLU A 315 -14.27 -11.57 23.84
CA GLU A 315 -13.91 -10.72 25.00
C GLU A 315 -13.47 -9.32 24.58
N MET A 316 -12.74 -9.23 23.47
CA MET A 316 -12.33 -7.94 22.92
C MET A 316 -13.55 -7.19 22.39
N GLU A 317 -14.50 -7.87 21.74
CA GLU A 317 -15.78 -7.25 21.37
C GLU A 317 -16.54 -6.71 22.59
N GLN A 318 -16.53 -7.43 23.72
CA GLN A 318 -17.16 -6.97 24.95
C GLN A 318 -16.44 -5.74 25.51
N LEU A 319 -15.11 -5.75 25.58
CA LEU A 319 -14.30 -4.58 25.97
C LEU A 319 -14.62 -3.37 25.09
N MET A 320 -14.73 -3.58 23.78
CA MET A 320 -15.06 -2.53 22.81
C MET A 320 -16.46 -1.96 23.04
N LYS A 321 -17.46 -2.81 23.33
CA LYS A 321 -18.83 -2.39 23.70
C LYS A 321 -18.84 -1.59 25.00
N GLU A 322 -18.16 -2.08 26.04
CA GLU A 322 -18.07 -1.41 27.35
C GLU A 322 -17.41 -0.04 27.24
N LYS A 323 -16.34 0.06 26.44
CA LYS A 323 -15.61 1.31 26.20
C LYS A 323 -16.26 2.23 25.16
N LYS A 324 -17.28 1.74 24.44
CA LYS A 324 -17.93 2.44 23.31
C LYS A 324 -16.90 2.88 22.27
N LEU A 325 -15.98 1.98 21.92
CA LEU A 325 -14.95 2.23 20.91
C LEU A 325 -15.27 1.48 19.63
N CYS A 326 -14.85 2.03 18.50
CA CYS A 326 -14.78 1.32 17.22
C CYS A 326 -13.39 0.71 17.05
N TRP A 327 -13.28 -0.40 16.32
CA TRP A 327 -11.98 -1.05 16.07
C TRP A 327 -10.94 -0.10 15.44
N ASN A 328 -11.38 0.88 14.64
CA ASN A 328 -10.53 1.92 14.05
C ASN A 328 -9.87 2.86 15.10
N GLU A 329 -10.38 2.91 16.32
CA GLU A 329 -9.83 3.69 17.44
C GLU A 329 -8.86 2.87 18.31
N VAL A 330 -8.56 1.63 17.92
CA VAL A 330 -7.71 0.70 18.67
C VAL A 330 -6.38 0.51 17.96
N ALA A 331 -5.30 0.58 18.73
CA ALA A 331 -4.00 0.06 18.35
C ALA A 331 -3.78 -1.29 19.03
N PHE A 332 -3.21 -2.26 18.31
CA PHE A 332 -2.80 -3.54 18.89
C PHE A 332 -1.35 -3.87 18.53
N MET A 333 -0.59 -4.38 19.50
CA MET A 333 0.75 -4.90 19.30
C MET A 333 0.83 -6.35 19.77
N GLY A 334 1.16 -7.23 18.82
CA GLY A 334 1.29 -8.67 19.01
C GLY A 334 2.52 -9.23 18.32
N SER A 335 2.70 -10.54 18.44
CA SER A 335 3.93 -11.22 18.01
C SER A 335 3.73 -12.69 17.66
N GLU A 336 2.48 -13.16 17.64
CA GLU A 336 2.16 -14.56 17.39
C GLU A 336 1.13 -14.70 16.26
N SER A 337 1.17 -15.83 15.57
CA SER A 337 0.26 -16.11 14.46
C SER A 337 -1.22 -16.17 14.87
N GLU A 338 -1.49 -16.41 16.16
CA GLU A 338 -2.83 -16.39 16.74
C GLU A 338 -3.41 -14.97 16.78
N ASP A 339 -2.57 -13.94 16.74
CA ASP A 339 -2.98 -12.54 16.82
C ASP A 339 -3.60 -12.02 15.51
N ARG A 340 -3.53 -12.80 14.41
CA ARG A 340 -3.92 -12.36 13.06
C ARG A 340 -5.34 -11.84 12.94
N GLU A 341 -6.28 -12.47 13.64
CA GLU A 341 -7.68 -12.03 13.61
C GLU A 341 -7.81 -10.61 14.17
N ILE A 342 -7.21 -10.34 15.32
CA ILE A 342 -7.21 -9.01 15.96
C ILE A 342 -6.41 -8.01 15.11
N LEU A 343 -5.22 -8.40 14.62
CA LEU A 343 -4.40 -7.57 13.74
C LEU A 343 -5.20 -7.07 12.53
N SER A 344 -6.06 -7.93 11.95
CA SER A 344 -6.88 -7.57 10.80
C SER A 344 -8.06 -6.64 11.12
N GLN A 345 -8.52 -6.62 12.37
CA GLN A 345 -9.69 -5.84 12.78
C GLN A 345 -9.33 -4.41 13.24
N VAL A 346 -8.19 -4.23 13.90
CA VAL A 346 -7.83 -2.94 14.51
C VAL A 346 -7.44 -1.85 13.50
N GLY A 347 -7.70 -0.59 13.87
CA GLY A 347 -7.35 0.58 13.07
C GLY A 347 -5.85 0.76 12.88
N LEU A 348 -5.07 0.37 13.89
CA LEU A 348 -3.63 0.32 13.76
C LEU A 348 -3.08 -0.93 14.43
N ASN A 349 -2.13 -1.59 13.79
CA ASN A 349 -1.41 -2.67 14.43
C ASN A 349 0.09 -2.52 14.22
N GLY A 350 0.86 -3.16 15.10
CA GLY A 350 2.29 -3.24 14.94
C GLY A 350 2.88 -4.50 15.54
N VAL A 351 4.08 -4.85 15.09
CA VAL A 351 4.80 -6.04 15.53
C VAL A 351 6.29 -5.74 15.67
N PRO A 352 7.00 -6.36 16.64
CA PRO A 352 8.47 -6.33 16.71
C PRO A 352 9.16 -6.87 15.46
N CYS A 353 10.40 -6.45 15.18
CA CYS A 353 11.15 -6.90 13.99
C CYS A 353 11.50 -8.40 14.00
N ASP A 354 11.51 -9.03 15.18
CA ASP A 354 11.78 -10.44 15.43
C ASP A 354 10.51 -11.31 15.46
N SER A 355 9.36 -10.75 15.09
CA SER A 355 8.10 -11.50 14.97
C SER A 355 8.12 -12.48 13.79
N PRO A 356 7.24 -13.51 13.80
CA PRO A 356 7.09 -14.42 12.68
C PRO A 356 6.82 -13.67 11.36
N VAL A 357 7.37 -14.21 10.26
CA VAL A 357 7.29 -13.57 8.92
C VAL A 357 5.86 -13.23 8.51
N ALA A 358 4.89 -14.05 8.86
CA ALA A 358 3.50 -13.78 8.52
C ALA A 358 2.94 -12.53 9.23
N ASP A 359 3.34 -12.30 10.48
CA ASP A 359 2.86 -11.16 11.27
C ASP A 359 3.58 -9.88 10.84
N LEU A 360 4.87 -9.98 10.48
CA LEU A 360 5.60 -8.89 9.80
C LEU A 360 4.90 -8.40 8.53
N ILE A 361 4.27 -9.30 7.77
CA ILE A 361 3.57 -8.94 6.54
C ILE A 361 2.15 -8.42 6.83
N ALA A 362 1.46 -8.99 7.81
CA ALA A 362 0.12 -8.53 8.21
C ALA A 362 0.17 -7.16 8.92
N ALA A 363 1.33 -6.78 9.45
CA ALA A 363 1.46 -5.57 10.23
C ALA A 363 1.37 -4.28 9.40
N LYS A 364 0.55 -3.33 9.86
CA LYS A 364 0.53 -1.93 9.38
C LYS A 364 1.82 -1.21 9.76
N TYR A 365 2.43 -1.56 10.90
CA TYR A 365 3.73 -1.05 11.33
C TYR A 365 4.67 -2.17 11.82
N THR A 366 5.81 -2.32 11.15
CA THR A 366 6.88 -3.21 11.63
C THR A 366 7.90 -2.38 12.38
N CYS A 367 8.08 -2.65 13.67
CA CYS A 367 9.12 -1.99 14.45
C CYS A 367 10.51 -2.37 13.92
N GLN A 368 11.49 -1.49 14.08
CA GLN A 368 12.91 -1.82 13.82
C GLN A 368 13.56 -2.48 15.03
N ARG A 369 13.03 -2.19 16.23
CA ARG A 369 13.48 -2.79 17.49
C ARG A 369 12.84 -4.17 17.72
N PRO A 370 13.59 -5.12 18.33
CA PRO A 370 13.04 -6.40 18.74
C PRO A 370 12.23 -6.29 20.04
N ALA A 371 11.45 -7.32 20.32
CA ALA A 371 10.63 -7.43 21.53
C ALA A 371 11.47 -7.22 22.82
N GLY A 372 10.88 -6.60 23.84
CA GLY A 372 11.55 -6.25 25.10
C GLY A 372 12.74 -5.28 25.00
N ASN A 373 12.99 -4.70 23.82
CA ASN A 373 14.16 -3.87 23.53
C ASN A 373 13.81 -2.53 22.90
N GLY A 374 12.67 -1.94 23.26
CA GLY A 374 12.24 -0.64 22.75
C GLY A 374 11.20 -0.71 21.62
N ALA A 375 10.69 -1.90 21.28
CA ALA A 375 9.68 -2.04 20.23
C ALA A 375 8.34 -1.38 20.62
N VAL A 376 7.92 -1.50 21.88
CA VAL A 376 6.70 -0.86 22.39
C VAL A 376 6.87 0.66 22.41
N ARG A 377 8.06 1.14 22.78
CA ARG A 377 8.42 2.56 22.72
C ARG A 377 8.32 3.11 21.30
N GLU A 378 8.91 2.41 20.35
CA GLU A 378 8.90 2.81 18.94
C GLU A 378 7.47 2.89 18.41
N PHE A 379 6.66 1.87 18.68
CA PHE A 379 5.27 1.85 18.25
C PHE A 379 4.42 2.92 18.94
N ALA A 380 4.65 3.18 20.23
CA ALA A 380 4.02 4.29 20.96
C ALA A 380 4.33 5.65 20.33
N GLU A 381 5.58 5.91 19.94
CA GLU A 381 5.97 7.14 19.24
C GLU A 381 5.28 7.25 17.87
N TYR A 382 5.15 6.14 17.15
CA TYR A 382 4.43 6.09 15.88
C TYR A 382 2.93 6.41 16.04
N ILE A 383 2.26 5.82 17.03
CA ILE A 383 0.87 6.15 17.39
C ILE A 383 0.69 7.66 17.64
N LEU A 384 1.59 8.25 18.43
CA LEU A 384 1.52 9.69 18.76
C LEU A 384 1.81 10.58 17.56
N MET A 385 2.73 10.18 16.69
CA MET A 385 3.00 10.89 15.44
C MET A 385 1.75 10.93 14.55
N LEU A 386 1.05 9.80 14.38
CA LEU A 386 -0.18 9.73 13.61
C LEU A 386 -1.28 10.61 14.23
N LYS A 387 -1.43 10.59 15.55
CA LYS A 387 -2.38 11.46 16.26
C LYS A 387 -2.11 12.95 16.02
N LYS A 388 -0.85 13.38 16.10
CA LYS A 388 -0.45 14.77 15.82
C LYS A 388 -0.73 15.16 14.36
N LYS A 389 -0.43 14.26 13.41
CA LYS A 389 -0.68 14.51 11.98
C LYS A 389 -2.17 14.68 11.70
N SER A 390 -3.02 13.84 12.29
CA SER A 390 -4.48 13.95 12.17
C SER A 390 -5.01 15.30 12.66
N LEU A 391 -4.53 15.78 13.82
CA LEU A 391 -4.91 17.10 14.36
C LEU A 391 -4.49 18.26 13.44
N LEU A 392 -3.31 18.19 12.83
CA LEU A 392 -2.81 19.20 11.90
C LEU A 392 -3.58 19.23 10.58
N GLN A 393 -4.01 18.06 10.10
CA GLN A 393 -4.77 17.92 8.85
C GLN A 393 -6.19 18.50 8.96
N VAL A 394 -6.85 18.29 10.11
CA VAL A 394 -8.13 18.95 10.42
C VAL A 394 -7.96 20.48 10.40
N HIS A 395 -6.86 20.99 10.94
CA HIS A 395 -6.58 22.44 10.93
C HIS A 395 -6.33 23.00 9.51
N GLN A 396 -5.73 22.21 8.60
CA GLN A 396 -5.51 22.60 7.21
C GLN A 396 -6.78 22.55 6.35
N GLU A 397 -7.71 21.63 6.61
CA GLU A 397 -9.01 21.57 5.92
C GLU A 397 -9.91 22.78 6.24
N HIS A 398 -9.67 23.46 7.36
CA HIS A 398 -10.33 24.71 7.74
C HIS A 398 -9.69 25.98 7.17
N ILE A 399 -8.59 25.88 6.40
CA ILE A 399 -8.05 27.03 5.66
C ILE A 399 -8.86 27.18 4.37
N ASP A 400 -9.53 28.32 4.25
CA ASP A 400 -10.44 28.68 3.17
C ASP A 400 -9.82 28.43 1.78
N ARG A 401 -10.35 27.42 1.07
CA ARG A 401 -9.94 27.05 -0.30
C ARG A 401 -10.32 28.09 -1.35
N ALA A 402 -11.01 29.17 -0.99
CA ALA A 402 -11.36 30.24 -1.91
C ALA A 402 -10.18 31.15 -2.30
N ASN A 403 -9.03 31.06 -1.61
CA ASN A 403 -7.91 32.01 -1.77
C ASN A 403 -6.57 31.39 -2.21
N PHE A 404 -6.57 30.27 -2.94
CA PHE A 404 -5.34 29.70 -3.53
C PHE A 404 -5.48 29.28 -4.98
#